data_AF-A0A372LDL5-F1
#
_entry.id   AF-A0A372LDL5-F1
#
_cell.length_a   1.000
_cell.length_b   1.000
_cell.length_c   1.000
_cell.angle_alpha   90.00
_cell.angle_beta   90.00
_cell.angle_gamma   90.00
#
_symmetry.space_group_name_H-M   'P 1'
#
loop_
_entity.id
_entity.type
_entity.pdbx_description
1 polymer ?
#
loop_
_entity_poly.entity_id
_entity_poly.type
_entity_poly.pdbx_seq_one_letter_code
_entity_poly.pdbx_strand_id
1 'polypeptide(L)'
;MEEHVKKSLGEWKEEICDLLAEIDKEYESVKRELQVYSYKFSITKQVVQSTVNDEIIRSIRELYHKPFEQRFNQLKEEIKDLEEKKKVFQMFVDKIDKVKGQEEAKPYVSVQS
;
A
#
# COMPACT_ATOMS: atom_id res chain seq x y z
N MET A 1 -1.84 25.85 22.10
CA MET A 1 -0.62 25.02 22.05
C MET A 1 0.60 25.92 21.94
N GLU A 2 1.69 25.63 22.65
CA GLU A 2 2.94 26.40 22.52
C GLU A 2 3.48 26.32 21.09
N GLU A 3 4.07 27.40 20.59
CA GLU A 3 4.52 27.54 19.19
C GLU A 3 5.48 26.43 18.78
N HIS A 4 6.31 25.98 19.71
CA HIS A 4 7.24 24.87 19.52
C HIS A 4 6.52 23.54 19.20
N VAL A 5 5.39 23.24 19.86
CA VAL A 5 4.62 22.01 19.62
C VAL A 5 3.91 22.06 18.26
N LYS A 6 3.39 23.23 17.86
CA LYS A 6 2.77 23.40 16.54
C LYS A 6 3.77 23.17 15.40
N LYS A 7 5.00 23.66 15.58
CA LYS A 7 6.11 23.46 14.64
C LYS A 7 6.47 21.97 14.54
N SER A 8 6.70 21.30 15.67
CA SER A 8 7.03 19.87 15.69
C SER A 8 5.94 18.99 15.08
N LEU A 9 4.65 19.30 15.30
CA LEU A 9 3.54 18.61 14.62
C LEU A 9 3.47 18.90 13.12
N GLY A 10 4.01 20.03 12.66
CA GLY A 10 4.17 20.35 11.23
C GLY A 10 5.25 19.48 10.59
N GLU A 11 6.44 19.49 11.16
CA GLU A 11 7.59 18.71 10.70
C GLU A 11 7.26 17.21 10.68
N TRP A 12 6.65 16.71 11.76
CA TRP A 12 6.26 15.30 11.82
C TRP A 12 5.18 14.93 10.81
N LYS A 13 4.25 15.84 10.48
CA LYS A 13 3.26 15.61 9.42
C LYS A 13 3.95 15.50 8.06
N GLU A 14 4.92 16.37 7.79
CA GLU A 14 5.68 16.37 6.53
C GLU A 14 6.43 15.05 6.35
N GLU A 15 7.14 14.58 7.39
CA GLU A 15 7.82 13.27 7.39
C GLU A 15 6.85 12.11 7.10
N ILE A 16 5.65 12.12 7.71
CA ILE A 16 4.64 11.08 7.45
C ILE A 16 4.11 11.16 6.02
N CYS A 17 3.91 12.37 5.47
CA CYS A 17 3.49 12.56 4.09
C CYS A 17 4.53 12.02 3.10
N ASP A 18 5.82 12.22 3.38
CA ASP A 18 6.91 11.67 2.56
C ASP A 18 6.91 10.13 2.58
N LEU A 19 6.71 9.54 3.77
CA LEU A 19 6.56 8.09 3.91
C LEU A 19 5.33 7.57 3.13
N LEU A 20 4.20 8.28 3.18
CA LEU A 20 3.00 7.94 2.40
C LEU A 20 3.28 7.95 0.90
N ALA A 21 4.03 8.94 0.40
CA ALA A 21 4.40 9.03 -1.01
C ALA A 21 5.26 7.83 -1.47
N GLU A 22 6.21 7.40 -0.65
CA GLU A 22 7.00 6.20 -0.96
C GLU A 22 6.17 4.91 -0.89
N ILE A 23 5.25 4.78 0.07
CA ILE A 23 4.30 3.66 0.13
C ILE A 23 3.43 3.60 -1.13
N ASP A 24 2.95 4.75 -1.61
CA ASP A 24 2.14 4.82 -2.82
C ASP A 24 2.91 4.40 -4.08
N LYS A 25 4.17 4.80 -4.16
CA LYS A 25 5.07 4.40 -5.25
C LYS A 25 5.38 2.90 -5.21
N GLU A 26 5.63 2.34 -4.03
CA GLU A 26 5.81 0.90 -3.84
C GLU A 26 4.53 0.15 -4.24
N TYR A 27 3.37 0.59 -3.77
CA TYR A 27 2.08 0.02 -4.11
C TYR A 27 1.83 -0.03 -5.62
N GLU A 28 2.04 1.07 -6.34
CA GLU A 28 1.87 1.09 -7.80
C GLU A 28 2.93 0.26 -8.53
N SER A 29 4.11 0.04 -7.93
CA SER A 29 5.10 -0.90 -8.46
C SER A 29 4.63 -2.35 -8.32
N VAL A 30 4.24 -2.76 -7.10
CA VAL A 30 3.77 -4.12 -6.79
C VAL A 30 2.51 -4.45 -7.60
N LYS A 31 1.58 -3.49 -7.75
CA LYS A 31 0.37 -3.63 -8.56
C LYS A 31 0.67 -3.88 -10.04
N ARG A 32 1.66 -3.17 -10.61
CA ARG A 32 2.12 -3.43 -11.99
C ARG A 32 2.75 -4.82 -12.11
N GLU A 33 3.57 -5.22 -11.14
CA GLU A 33 4.15 -6.56 -11.12
C GLU A 33 3.07 -7.65 -11.02
N LEU A 34 2.05 -7.44 -10.16
CA LEU A 34 0.91 -8.34 -10.02
C LEU A 34 0.17 -8.54 -11.34
N GLN A 35 -0.04 -7.47 -12.11
CA GLN A 35 -0.65 -7.56 -13.44
C GLN A 35 0.21 -8.43 -14.39
N VAL A 36 1.52 -8.23 -14.40
CA VAL A 36 2.44 -9.05 -15.21
C VAL A 36 2.35 -10.52 -14.82
N TYR A 37 2.36 -10.85 -13.53
CA TYR A 37 2.24 -12.24 -13.07
C TYR A 37 0.85 -12.84 -13.32
N SER A 38 -0.21 -12.04 -13.28
CA SER A 38 -1.56 -12.45 -13.70
C SER A 38 -1.56 -12.93 -15.16
N TYR A 39 -0.92 -12.17 -16.07
CA TYR A 39 -0.79 -12.57 -17.47
C TYR A 39 0.09 -13.81 -17.63
N LYS A 40 1.26 -13.87 -16.98
CA LYS A 40 2.15 -15.04 -17.02
C LYS A 40 1.44 -16.31 -16.56
N PHE A 41 0.71 -16.24 -15.44
CA PHE A 41 -0.06 -17.36 -14.90
C PHE A 41 -1.18 -17.78 -15.87
N SER A 42 -1.91 -16.82 -16.44
CA SER A 42 -2.97 -17.09 -17.42
C SER A 42 -2.44 -17.76 -18.70
N ILE A 43 -1.29 -17.30 -19.22
CA ILE A 43 -0.64 -17.89 -20.39
C ILE A 43 -0.21 -19.33 -20.10
N THR A 44 0.49 -19.57 -19.00
CA THR A 44 0.92 -20.95 -18.65
C THR A 44 -0.26 -21.89 -18.46
N LYS A 45 -1.38 -21.41 -17.91
CA LYS A 45 -2.62 -22.18 -17.82
C LYS A 45 -3.13 -22.60 -19.19
N GLN A 46 -3.18 -21.67 -20.15
CA GLN A 46 -3.62 -21.97 -21.52
C GLN A 46 -2.67 -22.95 -22.22
N VAL A 47 -1.35 -22.77 -22.08
CA VAL A 47 -0.36 -23.67 -22.68
C VAL A 47 -0.49 -25.09 -22.10
N VAL A 48 -0.68 -25.23 -20.79
CA VAL A 48 -0.94 -26.53 -20.16
C VAL A 48 -2.21 -27.19 -20.70
N GLN A 49 -3.26 -26.41 -20.99
CA GLN A 49 -4.53 -26.92 -21.52
C GLN A 49 -4.46 -27.31 -23.00
N SER A 50 -3.59 -26.66 -23.79
CA SER A 50 -3.45 -26.93 -25.23
C SER A 50 -2.34 -27.94 -25.56
N THR A 51 -1.53 -28.33 -24.59
CA THR A 51 -0.46 -29.32 -24.77
C THR A 51 -1.00 -30.74 -24.53
N VAL A 52 -0.57 -31.70 -25.35
CA VAL A 52 -0.98 -33.12 -25.25
C VAL A 52 0.11 -34.00 -24.64
N ASN A 53 1.37 -33.55 -24.67
CA ASN A 53 2.51 -34.27 -24.11
C ASN A 53 2.61 -34.05 -22.59
N ASP A 54 2.41 -35.11 -21.81
CA ASP A 54 2.42 -35.09 -20.36
C ASP A 54 3.76 -34.68 -19.73
N GLU A 55 4.88 -35.01 -20.35
CA GLU A 55 6.22 -34.62 -19.87
C GLU A 55 6.44 -33.12 -20.02
N ILE A 56 6.00 -32.54 -21.15
CA ILE A 56 6.02 -31.10 -21.38
C ILE A 56 5.06 -30.41 -20.41
N ILE A 57 3.85 -30.95 -20.21
CA ILE A 57 2.89 -30.41 -19.24
C ILE A 57 3.50 -30.38 -17.84
N ARG A 58 4.14 -31.47 -17.40
CA ARG A 58 4.79 -31.55 -16.08
C ARG A 58 5.88 -30.50 -15.95
N SER A 59 6.74 -30.38 -16.95
CA SER A 59 7.83 -29.39 -16.98
C SER A 59 7.29 -27.96 -16.89
N ILE A 60 6.25 -27.62 -17.67
CA ILE A 60 5.64 -26.28 -17.63
C ILE A 60 5.00 -26.00 -16.28
N ARG A 61 4.34 -27.00 -15.68
CA ARG A 61 3.71 -26.85 -14.36
C ARG A 61 4.74 -26.57 -13.27
N GLU A 62 5.85 -27.30 -13.27
CA GLU A 62 6.90 -27.20 -12.25
C GLU A 62 7.75 -25.94 -12.42
N LEU A 63 8.16 -25.61 -13.64
CA LEU A 63 9.10 -24.52 -13.91
C LEU A 63 8.43 -23.14 -14.01
N TYR A 64 7.16 -23.09 -14.42
CA TYR A 64 6.50 -21.82 -14.72
C TYR A 64 5.18 -21.64 -14.01
N HIS A 65 4.22 -22.57 -14.18
CA HIS A 65 2.86 -22.37 -13.68
C HIS A 65 2.80 -22.19 -12.16
N LYS A 66 3.38 -23.13 -11.39
CA LYS A 66 3.40 -23.07 -9.93
C LYS A 66 4.19 -21.86 -9.41
N PRO A 67 5.43 -21.57 -9.88
CA PRO A 67 6.14 -20.36 -9.46
C PRO A 67 5.37 -19.06 -9.76
N PHE A 68 4.72 -18.97 -10.92
CA PHE A 68 3.93 -17.78 -11.27
C PHE A 68 2.70 -17.63 -10.39
N GLU A 69 2.02 -18.73 -10.06
CA GLU A 69 0.91 -18.73 -9.10
C GLU A 69 1.36 -18.28 -7.70
N GLN A 70 2.48 -18.83 -7.22
CA GLN A 70 3.04 -18.48 -5.92
C GLN A 70 3.41 -17.01 -5.85
N ARG A 71 4.13 -16.48 -6.86
CA ARG A 71 4.50 -15.06 -6.89
C ARG A 71 3.27 -14.16 -7.04
N PHE A 72 2.29 -14.54 -7.86
CA PHE A 72 1.02 -13.82 -7.96
C PHE A 72 0.29 -13.73 -6.61
N ASN A 73 0.24 -14.83 -5.85
CA ASN A 73 -0.39 -14.83 -4.53
C ASN A 73 0.41 -14.04 -3.50
N GLN A 74 1.75 -14.10 -3.53
CA GLN A 74 2.61 -13.26 -2.69
C GLN A 74 2.36 -11.77 -2.95
N LEU A 75 2.35 -11.36 -4.22
CA LEU A 75 2.10 -9.98 -4.63
C LEU A 75 0.72 -9.48 -4.18
N LYS A 76 -0.29 -10.35 -4.09
CA LYS A 76 -1.60 -9.98 -3.53
C LYS A 76 -1.54 -9.67 -2.03
N GLU A 77 -0.78 -10.45 -1.27
CA GLU A 77 -0.60 -10.19 0.15
C GLU A 77 0.25 -8.93 0.37
N GLU A 78 1.32 -8.72 -0.41
CA GLU A 78 2.12 -7.49 -0.40
C GLU A 78 1.25 -6.24 -0.63
N ILE A 79 0.31 -6.29 -1.59
CA ILE A 79 -0.65 -5.20 -1.82
C ILE A 79 -1.49 -4.91 -0.58
N LYS A 80 -2.04 -5.94 0.06
CA LYS A 80 -2.88 -5.76 1.26
C LYS A 80 -2.08 -5.14 2.40
N ASP A 81 -0.84 -5.58 2.59
CA ASP A 81 0.05 -5.03 3.63
C ASP A 81 0.35 -3.55 3.36
N LEU A 82 0.57 -3.17 2.11
CA LEU A 82 0.78 -1.77 1.71
C LEU A 82 -0.48 -0.92 1.90
N GLU A 83 -1.66 -1.44 1.57
CA GLU A 83 -2.94 -0.76 1.84
C GLU A 83 -3.15 -0.52 3.33
N GLU A 84 -2.82 -1.50 4.18
CA GLU A 84 -2.94 -1.37 5.62
C GLU A 84 -1.95 -0.35 6.18
N LYS A 85 -0.68 -0.41 5.74
CA LYS A 85 0.32 0.61 6.09
C LYS A 85 -0.18 2.00 5.71
N LYS A 86 -0.67 2.18 4.47
CA LYS A 86 -1.21 3.45 3.99
C LYS A 86 -2.34 3.97 4.89
N LYS A 87 -3.29 3.13 5.28
CA LYS A 87 -4.38 3.51 6.19
C LYS A 87 -3.85 3.97 7.55
N VAL A 88 -2.87 3.27 8.11
CA VAL A 88 -2.28 3.62 9.41
C VAL A 88 -1.62 5.00 9.33
N PHE A 89 -0.76 5.24 8.34
CA PHE A 89 -0.11 6.54 8.17
C PHE A 89 -1.11 7.66 7.88
N GLN A 90 -2.12 7.42 7.04
CA GLN A 90 -3.18 8.39 6.78
C GLN A 90 -3.95 8.76 8.05
N MET A 91 -4.29 7.76 8.89
CA MET A 91 -4.94 8.02 10.17
C MET A 91 -4.07 8.90 11.10
N PHE A 92 -2.74 8.78 11.05
CA PHE A 92 -1.86 9.67 11.80
C PHE A 92 -1.91 11.10 11.27
N VAL A 93 -1.86 11.29 9.95
CA VAL A 93 -2.02 12.62 9.32
C VAL A 93 -3.34 13.27 9.74
N ASP A 94 -4.44 12.52 9.65
CA ASP A 94 -5.78 13.01 10.00
C ASP A 94 -5.88 13.41 11.48
N LYS A 95 -5.20 12.66 12.37
CA LYS A 95 -5.12 13.01 13.80
C LYS A 95 -4.36 14.31 14.02
N ILE A 96 -3.23 14.51 13.34
CA ILE A 96 -2.46 15.76 13.44
C ILE A 96 -3.31 16.94 12.96
N ASP A 97 -4.02 16.78 11.84
CA ASP A 97 -4.88 17.82 11.29
C ASP A 97 -6.06 18.15 12.19
N LYS A 98 -6.68 17.14 12.82
CA LYS A 98 -7.75 17.36 13.80
C LYS A 98 -7.27 18.12 15.03
N VAL A 99 -6.07 17.81 15.54
CA VAL A 99 -5.48 18.53 16.68
C VAL A 99 -5.20 20.00 16.31
N LYS A 100 -4.75 20.26 15.08
CA LYS A 100 -4.56 21.64 14.59
C LYS A 100 -5.89 22.39 14.40
N GLY A 101 -6.91 21.74 13.82
CA GLY A 101 -8.21 22.37 13.53
C GLY A 101 -9.13 22.59 14.76
N GLN A 102 -8.99 21.80 15.82
CA GLN A 102 -9.77 21.99 17.05
C GLN A 102 -9.35 23.23 17.88
N GLU A 103 -8.14 23.78 17.68
CA GLU A 103 -7.70 24.98 18.39
C GLU A 103 -8.21 26.29 17.76
N GLU A 104 -8.49 26.33 16.46
CA GLU A 104 -8.99 27.56 15.79
C GLU A 104 -10.45 27.86 16.15
N ALA A 105 -11.20 26.88 16.68
CA ALA A 105 -12.62 26.97 16.97
C ALA A 105 -12.98 27.35 18.43
N LYS A 106 -12.02 27.74 19.27
CA LYS A 106 -12.32 28.28 20.61
C LYS A 106 -12.12 29.80 20.63
N PRO A 107 -13.19 30.62 20.50
CA PRO A 107 -13.13 32.00 20.94
C PRO A 107 -12.99 31.97 22.46
N TYR A 108 -11.87 32.45 22.97
CA TYR A 108 -11.65 32.67 24.38
C TYR A 108 -12.59 33.79 24.85
N VAL A 109 -13.81 33.45 25.25
CA VAL A 109 -14.70 34.39 25.94
C VAL A 109 -14.27 34.43 27.40
N SER A 110 -13.35 35.35 27.72
CA SER A 110 -13.09 35.73 29.11
C SER A 110 -14.30 36.50 29.63
N VAL A 111 -15.15 35.80 30.41
CA VAL A 111 -16.18 36.44 31.23
C VAL A 111 -15.49 37.17 32.36
N GLN A 112 -15.46 38.50 32.32
CA GLN A 112 -15.15 39.33 33.48
C GLN A 112 -16.47 39.65 34.20
N SER A 113 -16.49 39.34 35.50
CA SER A 113 -17.53 39.73 36.48
C SER A 113 -17.24 41.09 37.06
#